data_AF-A0A3M0ZUH5-F1
#
_entry.id   AF-A0A3M0ZUH5-F1
#
_cell.length_a   1.000
_cell.length_b   1.000
_cell.length_c   1.000
_cell.angle_alpha   90.00
_cell.angle_beta   90.00
_cell.angle_gamma   90.00
#
_symmetry.space_group_name_H-M   'P 1'
#
loop_
_entity.id
_entity.type
_entity.pdbx_description
1 polymer ?
#
loop_
_entity_poly.entity_id
_entity_poly.type
_entity_poly.pdbx_seq_one_letter_code
_entity_poly.pdbx_strand_id
1 'polypeptide(L)'
;MEVSNKDKQKAVKCFLDGNEFLLIHIDGSANGVDLPPHLKGQKIVTLKLSWHFRGETVIDESNIEADLLFGDEYYRCIVPYDAVYGVTPSSGGTILWHPENSVLDVIESMDKGATGAKRGDRRKNPTTPRNLRRKSSHLRRIK
;
A
#
# COMPACT_ATOMS: atom_id res chain seq x y z
N MET A 1 -27.35 -8.40 7.50
CA MET A 1 -27.54 -7.07 8.11
C MET A 1 -26.79 -6.10 7.23
N GLU A 2 -27.49 -5.22 6.51
CA GLU A 2 -26.81 -4.14 5.77
C GLU A 2 -26.25 -3.15 6.79
N VAL A 3 -24.94 -2.95 6.77
CA VAL A 3 -24.27 -2.00 7.67
C VAL A 3 -24.26 -0.64 7.00
N SER A 4 -24.75 0.39 7.71
CA SER A 4 -24.80 1.74 7.17
C SER A 4 -23.39 2.30 6.97
N ASN A 5 -23.19 3.11 5.93
CA ASN A 5 -21.91 3.81 5.69
C ASN A 5 -21.48 4.67 6.88
N LYS A 6 -22.43 5.22 7.64
CA LYS A 6 -22.16 5.97 8.88
C LYS A 6 -21.54 5.10 9.97
N ASP A 7 -21.92 3.83 10.05
CA ASP A 7 -21.37 2.89 11.04
C ASP A 7 -19.96 2.46 10.64
N LYS A 8 -19.73 2.22 9.34
CA LYS A 8 -18.39 1.98 8.79
C LYS A 8 -17.45 3.17 9.05
N GLN A 9 -17.89 4.39 8.78
CA GLN A 9 -17.14 5.63 9.07
C GLN A 9 -16.74 5.71 10.55
N LYS A 10 -17.71 5.54 11.46
CA LYS A 10 -17.45 5.58 12.90
C LYS A 10 -16.44 4.51 13.33
N ALA A 11 -16.56 3.30 12.80
CA ALA A 11 -15.64 2.21 13.09
C ALA A 11 -14.22 2.54 12.61
N VAL A 12 -14.06 3.00 11.37
CA VAL A 12 -12.76 3.40 10.80
C VAL A 12 -12.11 4.49 11.65
N LYS A 13 -12.87 5.54 11.99
CA LYS A 13 -12.36 6.64 12.83
C LYS A 13 -11.93 6.15 14.22
N CYS A 14 -12.79 5.36 14.88
CA CYS A 14 -12.48 4.77 16.18
C CYS A 14 -11.20 3.93 16.15
N PHE A 15 -11.00 3.12 15.10
CA PHE A 15 -9.79 2.31 14.97
C PHE A 15 -8.55 3.14 14.69
N LEU A 16 -8.64 4.15 13.83
CA LEU A 16 -7.51 5.05 13.55
C LEU A 16 -7.09 5.85 14.78
N ASP A 17 -8.04 6.29 15.61
CA ASP A 17 -7.75 7.05 16.83
C ASP A 17 -7.11 6.18 17.92
N GLY A 18 -7.45 4.88 17.97
CA GLY A 18 -6.98 3.94 18.99
C GLY A 18 -5.77 3.09 18.61
N ASN A 19 -5.27 3.14 17.37
CA ASN A 19 -4.22 2.26 16.86
C ASN A 19 -3.14 3.03 16.09
N GLU A 20 -1.94 2.45 15.99
CA GLU A 20 -0.84 3.04 15.21
C GLU A 20 -1.19 3.10 13.72
N PHE A 21 -1.85 2.05 13.21
CA PHE A 21 -2.34 1.99 11.84
C PHE A 21 -3.56 1.09 11.71
N LEU A 22 -4.30 1.28 10.63
CA LEU A 22 -5.45 0.50 10.22
C LEU A 22 -5.21 -0.04 8.81
N LEU A 23 -5.42 -1.33 8.61
CA LEU A 23 -5.51 -1.92 7.28
C LEU A 23 -6.97 -1.89 6.85
N ILE A 24 -7.26 -1.23 5.73
CA ILE A 24 -8.59 -1.24 5.11
C ILE A 24 -8.56 -2.18 3.91
N HIS A 25 -9.58 -3.03 3.80
CA HIS A 25 -9.72 -3.99 2.72
C HIS A 25 -10.87 -3.56 1.82
N ILE A 26 -10.56 -3.34 0.54
CA ILE A 26 -11.43 -2.67 -0.42
C ILE A 26 -11.49 -3.40 -1.76
N ASP A 27 -12.62 -3.27 -2.44
CA ASP A 27 -12.72 -3.64 -3.86
C ASP A 27 -12.16 -2.51 -4.73
N GLY A 28 -10.95 -2.68 -5.25
CA GLY A 28 -10.28 -1.73 -6.14
C GLY A 28 -10.89 -1.61 -7.54
N SER A 29 -11.92 -2.41 -7.84
CA SER A 29 -12.72 -2.33 -9.07
C SER A 29 -14.09 -1.67 -8.85
N ALA A 30 -14.43 -1.31 -7.61
CA ALA A 30 -15.71 -0.66 -7.30
C ALA A 30 -15.78 0.76 -7.87
N ASN A 31 -17.02 1.19 -8.17
CA ASN A 31 -17.27 2.53 -8.68
C ASN A 31 -16.88 3.61 -7.67
N GLY A 32 -16.24 4.68 -8.14
CA GLY A 32 -15.81 5.80 -7.30
C GLY A 32 -14.51 5.56 -6.52
N VAL A 33 -13.91 4.37 -6.62
CA VAL A 33 -12.57 4.11 -6.08
C VAL A 33 -11.52 4.68 -7.01
N ASP A 34 -10.64 5.53 -6.47
CA ASP A 34 -9.45 6.02 -7.15
C ASP A 34 -8.19 5.53 -6.44
N LEU A 35 -7.34 4.86 -7.20
CA LEU A 35 -6.14 4.18 -6.76
C LEU A 35 -5.05 4.32 -7.83
N PRO A 36 -3.78 4.15 -7.44
CA PRO A 36 -2.68 4.11 -8.40
C PRO A 36 -2.93 3.10 -9.54
N PRO A 37 -2.43 3.35 -10.76
CA PRO A 37 -2.70 2.50 -11.92
C PRO A 37 -2.38 1.01 -11.74
N HIS A 38 -1.41 0.68 -10.89
CA HIS A 38 -1.02 -0.70 -10.62
C HIS A 38 -1.97 -1.46 -9.68
N LEU A 39 -2.78 -0.74 -8.89
CA LEU A 39 -3.79 -1.31 -7.97
C LEU A 39 -5.22 -1.17 -8.52
N LYS A 40 -5.44 -0.24 -9.45
CA LYS A 40 -6.75 0.00 -10.05
C LYS A 40 -7.26 -1.25 -10.77
N GLY A 41 -8.52 -1.62 -10.52
CA GLY A 41 -9.16 -2.79 -11.13
C GLY A 41 -8.83 -4.12 -10.44
N GLN A 42 -7.94 -4.14 -9.45
CA GLN A 42 -7.78 -5.32 -8.61
C GLN A 42 -9.00 -5.48 -7.71
N LYS A 43 -9.53 -6.71 -7.61
CA LYS A 43 -10.70 -7.02 -6.79
C LYS A 43 -10.46 -6.86 -5.30
N ILE A 44 -9.22 -7.04 -4.86
CA ILE A 44 -8.84 -7.06 -3.45
C ILE A 44 -7.60 -6.21 -3.31
N VAL A 45 -7.79 -5.05 -2.68
CA VAL A 45 -6.70 -4.13 -2.35
C VAL A 45 -6.73 -3.88 -0.86
N THR A 46 -5.56 -3.94 -0.23
CA THR A 46 -5.40 -3.58 1.18
C THR A 46 -4.57 -2.31 1.27
N LEU A 47 -5.14 -1.27 1.85
CA LEU A 47 -4.43 -0.01 2.10
C LEU A 47 -4.11 0.11 3.58
N LYS A 48 -2.91 0.60 3.87
CA LYS A 48 -2.50 0.95 5.24
C LYS A 48 -2.80 2.43 5.46
N LEU A 49 -3.57 2.74 6.48
CA LEU A 49 -3.92 4.10 6.90
C LEU A 49 -3.36 4.38 8.29
N SER A 50 -2.96 5.62 8.55
CA SER A 50 -2.49 6.08 9.87
C SER A 50 -2.50 7.60 9.92
N TRP A 51 -2.87 8.17 11.08
CA TRP A 51 -2.72 9.60 11.34
C TRP A 51 -1.26 10.06 11.40
N HIS A 52 -0.31 9.13 11.54
CA HIS A 52 1.13 9.43 11.61
C HIS A 52 1.82 9.45 10.25
N PHE A 53 1.08 9.19 9.17
CA PHE A 53 1.63 9.31 7.83
C PHE A 53 1.89 10.76 7.48
N ARG A 54 2.89 10.99 6.63
CA ARG A 54 3.25 12.35 6.17
C ARG A 54 2.19 12.94 5.24
N GLY A 55 1.45 12.08 4.54
CA GLY A 55 0.36 12.48 3.66
C GLY A 55 -0.90 12.83 4.45
N GLU A 56 -1.77 13.63 3.86
CA GLU A 56 -3.05 13.97 4.46
C GLU A 56 -3.96 12.74 4.47
N THR A 57 -4.70 12.54 5.57
CA THR A 57 -5.80 11.57 5.64
C THR A 57 -7.06 12.33 6.03
N VAL A 58 -8.15 12.10 5.31
CA VAL A 58 -9.46 12.72 5.55
C VAL A 58 -10.49 11.60 5.61
N ILE A 59 -11.27 11.59 6.69
CA ILE A 59 -12.35 10.62 6.91
C ILE A 59 -13.68 11.38 6.85
N ASP A 60 -14.24 11.44 5.65
CA ASP A 60 -15.51 12.12 5.40
C ASP A 60 -16.70 11.17 5.55
N GLU A 61 -17.91 11.70 5.40
CA GLU A 61 -19.16 10.93 5.52
C GLU A 61 -19.39 9.97 4.34
N SER A 62 -18.81 10.28 3.18
CA SER A 62 -19.05 9.55 1.93
C SER A 62 -17.87 8.67 1.52
N ASN A 63 -16.64 9.10 1.80
CA ASN A 63 -15.42 8.42 1.39
C ASN A 63 -14.31 8.60 2.43
N ILE A 64 -13.23 7.84 2.22
CA ILE A 64 -11.94 7.98 2.87
C ILE A 64 -10.97 8.50 1.82
N GLU A 65 -10.30 9.59 2.11
CA GLU A 65 -9.23 10.12 1.27
C GLU A 65 -7.90 10.03 1.99
N ALA A 66 -6.86 9.55 1.33
CA ALA A 66 -5.54 9.45 1.94
C ALA A 66 -4.42 9.58 0.90
N ASP A 67 -3.45 10.45 1.20
CA ASP A 67 -2.22 10.57 0.45
C ASP A 67 -1.25 9.48 0.90
N LEU A 68 -1.12 8.42 0.10
CA LEU A 68 -0.30 7.27 0.40
C LEU A 68 0.94 7.23 -0.51
N LEU A 69 2.06 6.81 0.06
CA LEU A 69 3.32 6.66 -0.68
C LEU A 69 3.39 5.27 -1.33
N PHE A 70 3.48 5.23 -2.65
CA PHE A 70 3.67 4.00 -3.43
C PHE A 70 5.01 4.06 -4.15
N GLY A 71 5.99 3.30 -3.68
CA GLY A 71 7.37 3.43 -4.15
C GLY A 71 7.95 4.77 -3.70
N ASP A 72 8.22 5.67 -4.65
CA ASP A 72 8.76 7.02 -4.39
C ASP A 72 7.76 8.14 -4.74
N GLU A 73 6.49 7.79 -5.02
CA GLU A 73 5.46 8.75 -5.44
C GLU A 73 4.25 8.73 -4.50
N TYR A 74 3.81 9.91 -4.08
CA TYR A 74 2.56 10.07 -3.33
C TYR A 74 1.37 10.06 -4.29
N TYR A 75 0.34 9.32 -3.92
CA TYR A 75 -0.92 9.26 -4.66
C TYR A 75 -2.08 9.49 -3.69
N ARG A 76 -3.02 10.35 -4.08
CA ARG A 76 -4.25 10.58 -3.32
C ARG A 76 -5.25 9.49 -3.63
N CYS A 77 -5.43 8.55 -2.72
CA CYS A 77 -6.41 7.49 -2.82
C CYS A 77 -7.78 8.01 -2.38
N ILE A 78 -8.83 7.66 -3.10
CA ILE A 78 -10.22 7.99 -2.74
C ILE A 78 -11.01 6.68 -2.68
N VAL A 79 -11.61 6.41 -1.53
CA VAL A 79 -12.26 5.12 -1.23
C VAL A 79 -13.66 5.36 -0.66
N PRO A 80 -14.73 5.12 -1.42
CA PRO A 80 -16.09 5.12 -0.91
C PRO A 80 -16.30 3.99 0.12
N TYR A 81 -17.14 4.21 1.14
CA TYR A 81 -17.45 3.18 2.14
C TYR A 81 -18.13 1.94 1.57
N ASP A 82 -18.81 2.08 0.44
CA ASP A 82 -19.43 0.97 -0.28
C ASP A 82 -18.37 -0.02 -0.82
N ALA A 83 -17.18 0.48 -1.15
CA ALA A 83 -16.06 -0.35 -1.61
C ALA A 83 -15.32 -1.03 -0.45
N VAL A 84 -15.53 -0.59 0.79
CA VAL A 84 -14.89 -1.15 1.99
C VAL A 84 -15.69 -2.35 2.48
N TYR A 85 -15.06 -3.52 2.45
CA TYR A 85 -15.65 -4.75 2.95
C TYR A 85 -15.07 -5.21 4.29
N GLY A 86 -13.93 -4.66 4.73
CA GLY A 86 -13.39 -4.97 6.05
C GLY A 86 -12.22 -4.11 6.49
N VAL A 87 -11.87 -4.24 7.77
CA VAL A 87 -10.72 -3.57 8.39
C VAL A 87 -10.01 -4.45 9.39
N THR A 88 -8.69 -4.26 9.50
CA THR A 88 -7.83 -4.90 10.50
C THR A 88 -6.97 -3.83 11.19
N PRO A 89 -7.22 -3.53 12.48
CA PRO A 89 -6.40 -2.60 13.24
C PRO A 89 -5.04 -3.24 13.58
N SER A 90 -4.04 -2.41 13.87
CA SER A 90 -2.70 -2.89 14.24
C SER A 90 -2.66 -3.71 15.53
N SER A 91 -3.63 -3.53 16.43
CA SER A 91 -3.80 -4.37 17.63
C SER A 91 -4.30 -5.79 17.33
N GLY A 92 -4.76 -6.06 16.11
CA GLY A 92 -5.34 -7.33 15.69
C GLY A 92 -6.87 -7.37 15.81
N GLY A 93 -7.48 -8.44 15.28
CA GLY A 93 -8.94 -8.60 15.25
C GLY A 93 -9.58 -7.92 14.02
N THR A 94 -9.91 -8.71 13.01
CA THR A 94 -10.50 -8.21 11.77
C THR A 94 -12.02 -8.13 11.87
N ILE A 95 -12.59 -7.02 11.38
CA ILE A 95 -14.02 -6.89 11.12
C ILE A 95 -14.27 -6.98 9.61
N LEU A 96 -15.15 -7.88 9.19
CA LEU A 96 -15.64 -7.99 7.82
C LEU A 96 -17.14 -7.68 7.81
N TRP A 97 -17.55 -6.74 6.96
CA TRP A 97 -18.96 -6.34 6.81
C TRP A 97 -19.67 -7.05 5.66
N HIS A 98 -18.92 -7.46 4.63
CA HIS A 98 -19.46 -8.20 3.48
C HIS A 98 -18.66 -9.50 3.26
N PRO A 99 -18.89 -10.53 4.09
CA PRO A 99 -18.21 -11.81 3.94
C PRO A 99 -18.51 -12.47 2.58
N GLU A 100 -19.74 -12.32 2.06
CA GLU A 100 -20.15 -12.92 0.78
C GLU A 100 -19.33 -12.49 -0.43
N ASN A 101 -18.70 -11.31 -0.40
CA ASN A 101 -17.98 -10.77 -1.55
C ASN A 101 -16.47 -11.09 -1.56
N SER A 102 -15.88 -11.54 -0.44
CA SER A 102 -14.41 -11.63 -0.33
C SER A 102 -13.85 -12.66 0.66
N VAL A 103 -14.64 -13.61 1.19
CA VAL A 103 -14.17 -14.51 2.28
C VAL A 103 -12.96 -15.37 1.90
N LEU A 104 -12.86 -15.91 0.68
CA LEU A 104 -11.80 -16.86 0.34
C LEU A 104 -10.43 -16.18 0.19
N ASP A 105 -10.37 -15.10 -0.57
CA ASP A 105 -9.10 -14.44 -0.89
C ASP A 105 -8.56 -13.57 0.26
N VAL A 106 -9.44 -13.05 1.12
CA VAL A 106 -9.03 -12.25 2.29
C VAL A 106 -8.42 -13.13 3.37
N ILE A 107 -9.01 -14.32 3.62
CA ILE A 107 -8.43 -15.30 4.56
C ILE A 107 -7.06 -15.78 4.05
N GLU A 108 -6.94 -16.05 2.74
CA GLU A 108 -5.65 -16.44 2.16
C GLU A 108 -4.62 -15.29 2.22
N SER A 109 -5.06 -14.04 2.04
CA SER A 109 -4.21 -12.85 2.18
C SER A 109 -3.81 -12.58 3.63
N MET A 110 -4.65 -12.94 4.62
CA MET A 110 -4.32 -12.85 6.04
C MET A 110 -3.25 -13.86 6.45
N ASP A 111 -3.30 -15.09 5.91
CA ASP A 111 -2.28 -16.11 6.14
C ASP A 111 -0.93 -15.71 5.52
N LYS A 112 -0.96 -15.04 4.35
CA LYS A 112 0.26 -14.57 3.65
C LYS A 112 0.76 -13.19 4.10
N GLY A 113 -0.07 -12.41 4.79
CA GLY A 113 0.12 -10.98 5.09
C GLY A 113 1.15 -10.64 6.17
N ALA A 114 1.71 -11.62 6.86
CA ALA A 114 2.89 -11.42 7.74
C ALA A 114 4.21 -11.30 6.96
N THR A 115 4.20 -11.36 5.63
CA THR A 115 5.38 -11.07 4.81
C THR A 115 5.30 -9.65 4.27
N GLY A 116 5.87 -8.73 5.04
CA GLY A 116 6.08 -7.36 4.63
C GLY A 116 6.71 -7.27 3.24
N ALA A 117 6.38 -6.17 2.55
CA ALA A 117 7.08 -5.63 1.40
C ALA A 117 8.41 -6.35 1.14
N LYS A 118 8.41 -7.28 0.17
CA LYS A 118 9.66 -7.77 -0.38
C LYS A 118 10.39 -6.54 -0.91
N ARG A 119 11.34 -6.04 -0.12
CA ARG A 119 12.42 -5.16 -0.56
C ARG A 119 12.87 -5.73 -1.89
N GLY A 120 12.57 -4.99 -2.95
CA GLY A 120 13.06 -5.29 -4.28
C GLY A 120 14.56 -5.48 -4.18
N ASP A 121 14.97 -6.72 -4.41
CA ASP A 121 16.29 -7.19 -4.76
C ASP A 121 16.94 -6.18 -5.74
N ARG A 122 17.71 -5.20 -5.24
CA ARG A 122 18.64 -4.45 -6.08
C ARG A 122 19.79 -5.37 -6.41
N ARG A 123 19.55 -6.19 -7.42
CA ARG A 123 20.56 -6.99 -8.11
C ARG A 123 21.75 -6.12 -8.48
N LYS A 124 22.92 -6.66 -8.15
CA LYS A 124 24.25 -6.35 -8.67
C LYS A 124 24.19 -5.83 -10.11
N ASN A 125 24.66 -4.60 -10.33
CA ASN A 125 25.17 -4.22 -11.65
C ASN A 125 26.64 -4.65 -11.73
N PRO A 126 27.03 -5.51 -12.69
CA PRO A 126 28.43 -5.80 -12.96
C PRO A 126 29.08 -4.54 -13.53
N THR A 127 30.16 -4.12 -12.89
CA THR A 127 31.10 -3.09 -13.34
C THR A 127 31.49 -3.36 -14.79
N THR A 128 31.19 -2.39 -15.65
CA THR A 128 31.57 -2.29 -17.05
C THR A 128 33.06 -2.63 -17.25
N PRO A 129 33.44 -3.42 -18.27
CA PRO A 129 34.85 -3.64 -18.57
C PRO A 129 35.45 -2.33 -19.08
N ARG A 130 36.27 -1.70 -18.22
CA ARG A 130 37.06 -0.51 -18.55
C ARG A 130 38.10 -0.88 -19.59
N ASN A 131 37.73 -0.71 -20.85
CA ASN A 131 38.61 -0.78 -22.00
C ASN A 131 39.54 0.44 -21.97
N LEU A 132 40.64 0.37 -21.22
CA LEU A 132 41.77 1.28 -21.39
C LEU A 132 42.88 0.55 -22.15
N ARG A 133 42.87 0.81 -23.45
CA ARG A 133 43.95 0.60 -24.40
C ARG A 133 45.33 0.82 -23.76
N ARG A 134 46.16 -0.19 -23.92
CA ARG A 134 47.63 -0.14 -23.87
C ARG A 134 48.16 1.06 -24.66
N LYS A 135 49.06 1.84 -24.06
CA LYS A 135 50.26 2.35 -24.74
C LYS A 135 51.45 2.37 -23.79
N SER A 136 52.36 1.45 -24.09
CA SER A 136 53.78 1.48 -23.74
C SER A 136 54.43 2.80 -24.11
N SER A 137 55.32 3.31 -23.25
CA SER A 137 56.61 3.82 -23.74
C SER A 137 57.64 3.86 -22.60
N HIS A 138 58.63 2.99 -22.79
CA HIS A 138 59.97 3.10 -22.27
C HIS A 138 60.55 4.45 -22.69
N LEU A 139 61.19 5.19 -21.78
CA LEU A 139 62.45 5.92 -22.04
C LEU A 139 62.96 6.57 -20.74
N ARG A 140 64.17 6.16 -20.37
CA ARG A 140 65.04 6.76 -19.34
C ARG A 140 65.52 8.13 -19.79
N ARG A 141 65.81 9.07 -18.87
CA ARG A 141 67.11 9.79 -18.86
C ARG A 141 67.37 10.57 -17.57
N ILE A 142 68.65 10.53 -17.19
CA ILE A 142 69.40 11.16 -16.11
C ILE A 142 69.53 12.67 -16.31
N LYS A 143 69.56 13.45 -15.23
CA LYS A 143 70.61 14.45 -14.98
C LYS A 143 70.73 14.77 -13.49
#